data_AF-L0L1V4-F1
#
_entry.id   AF-L0L1V4-F1
#
_cell.length_a   1.000
_cell.length_b   1.000
_cell.length_c   1.000
_cell.angle_alpha   90.00
_cell.angle_beta   90.00
_cell.angle_gamma   90.00
#
_symmetry.space_group_name_H-M   'P 1'
#
loop_
_entity.id
_entity.type
_entity.pdbx_description
1 polymer ?
#
loop_
_entity_poly.entity_id
_entity_poly.type
_entity_poly.pdbx_seq_one_letter_code
_entity_poly.pdbx_strand_id
1 'polypeptide(L)'
;MNSAEYSINSPENDITLVSISGLTIKLHKNDVFLKLEAKGPLKRACTPFLNMINSRLKDEKPALVTEDYIVASTWLPPIPGKVFNRLLLAEVQTALGRYVPETVSFEITRKCKCQCAHCVISGGEGELDTSSVKKVIDEALDMGAFIITFTEGDPMLREDIFELIEYVDKERAIVNMYTPGTEMTPEAARRLKEAGLYNLLISIYSTEPRKHDEVRRLEGAFEKATSAMKIGLEAGLLVTMCTHVSPGNIDELPAMYEMATSLGVHEFSLWESIPKKPEDPILSDLQRKEILDMYRRINSSKGGPRIFANTYFEGRMLGCMAGQRWLHVCVEGSVKACPYIPFSYGNVSEESLKTIWKRIRKSPYYRGERYTCKMHEPAFLELVRGIPQDESAPYDFRLLEKEPR
;
A
#
# COMPACT_ATOMS: atom_id res chain seq x y z
N MET A 1 -9.08 -24.21 17.91
CA MET A 1 -7.64 -24.53 17.81
C MET A 1 -7.33 -24.62 16.32
N ASN A 2 -6.91 -23.52 15.71
CA ASN A 2 -6.48 -23.46 14.30
C ASN A 2 -5.13 -22.74 14.28
N SER A 3 -4.09 -23.33 14.83
CA SER A 3 -2.72 -22.88 14.53
C SER A 3 -2.41 -23.37 13.12
N ALA A 4 -2.18 -22.45 12.21
CA ALA A 4 -1.67 -22.81 10.90
C ALA A 4 -0.19 -23.26 11.05
N GLU A 5 0.08 -24.49 10.66
CA GLU A 5 1.42 -25.10 10.69
C GLU A 5 2.21 -24.53 9.50
N TYR A 6 3.34 -23.87 9.78
CA TYR A 6 4.23 -23.32 8.75
C TYR A 6 5.64 -23.88 8.98
N SER A 7 6.08 -24.78 8.09
CA SER A 7 7.46 -25.30 8.12
C SER A 7 8.37 -24.39 7.29
N ILE A 8 9.35 -23.78 7.94
CA ILE A 8 10.43 -22.98 7.33
C ILE A 8 11.74 -23.69 7.73
N ASN A 9 12.72 -23.86 6.85
CA ASN A 9 14.05 -24.40 7.18
C ASN A 9 14.98 -23.27 7.64
N SER A 10 15.40 -23.26 8.91
CA SER A 10 16.52 -22.42 9.37
C SER A 10 17.14 -23.05 10.63
N PRO A 11 18.48 -23.16 10.72
CA PRO A 11 19.16 -23.90 11.79
C PRO A 11 19.15 -23.24 13.18
N GLU A 12 18.57 -22.03 13.34
CA GLU A 12 18.46 -21.35 14.63
C GLU A 12 16.99 -21.19 15.08
N ASN A 13 16.69 -21.64 16.30
CA ASN A 13 15.34 -21.53 16.90
C ASN A 13 14.95 -20.07 17.25
N ASP A 14 15.92 -19.16 17.36
CA ASP A 14 15.73 -17.78 17.83
C ASP A 14 16.51 -16.78 16.94
N ILE A 15 15.82 -16.07 16.05
CA ILE A 15 16.43 -15.05 15.18
C ILE A 15 16.33 -13.69 15.85
N THR A 16 17.47 -12.99 16.01
CA THR A 16 17.45 -11.60 16.52
C THR A 16 17.14 -10.63 15.38
N LEU A 17 15.98 -9.97 15.47
CA LEU A 17 15.49 -9.05 14.43
C LEU A 17 15.91 -7.60 14.71
N VAL A 18 15.75 -7.16 15.96
CA VAL A 18 16.11 -5.80 16.39
C VAL A 18 16.98 -5.91 17.64
N SER A 19 18.10 -5.18 17.65
CA SER A 19 18.95 -5.03 18.82
C SER A 19 19.45 -3.59 18.91
N ILE A 20 18.79 -2.79 19.74
CA ILE A 20 19.16 -1.39 20.03
C ILE A 20 19.26 -1.18 21.54
N SER A 21 19.84 -0.07 21.98
CA SER A 21 19.94 0.23 23.41
C SER A 21 18.55 0.21 24.08
N GLY A 22 18.37 -0.68 25.06
CA GLY A 22 17.12 -0.82 25.81
C GLY A 22 16.02 -1.66 25.14
N LEU A 23 16.23 -2.21 23.95
CA LEU A 23 15.25 -3.06 23.25
C LEU A 23 15.92 -4.16 22.40
N THR A 24 15.51 -5.40 22.64
CA THR A 24 15.79 -6.52 21.73
C THR A 24 14.47 -7.16 21.31
N ILE A 25 14.28 -7.41 20.01
CA ILE A 25 13.15 -8.17 19.48
C ILE A 25 13.70 -9.43 18.81
N LYS A 26 13.18 -10.58 19.21
CA LYS A 26 13.51 -11.88 18.64
C LYS A 26 12.29 -12.50 17.98
N LEU A 27 12.53 -13.26 16.92
CA LEU A 27 11.58 -14.18 16.33
C LEU A 27 11.91 -15.59 16.83
N HIS A 28 11.01 -16.14 17.64
CA HIS A 28 11.02 -17.53 18.05
C HIS A 28 10.32 -18.36 16.97
N LYS A 29 10.98 -19.43 16.56
CA LYS A 29 10.51 -20.33 15.51
C LYS A 29 10.55 -21.76 16.02
N ASN A 30 9.46 -22.49 15.79
CA ASN A 30 9.46 -23.94 15.74
C ASN A 30 8.57 -24.41 14.58
N ASP A 31 8.48 -25.72 14.36
CA ASP A 31 7.73 -26.32 13.24
C ASP A 31 6.24 -25.94 13.20
N VAL A 32 5.71 -25.36 14.29
CA VAL A 32 4.27 -25.12 14.50
C VAL A 32 3.94 -23.63 14.64
N PHE A 33 4.88 -22.76 15.03
CA PHE A 33 4.60 -21.33 15.21
C PHE A 33 5.79 -20.39 14.98
N LEU A 34 5.46 -19.20 14.51
CA LEU A 34 6.30 -18.01 14.57
C LEU A 34 5.80 -17.06 15.67
N LYS A 35 6.69 -16.58 16.53
CA LYS A 35 6.33 -15.64 17.59
C LYS A 35 7.41 -14.59 17.81
N LEU A 36 7.01 -13.33 17.78
CA LEU A 36 7.84 -12.19 18.15
C LEU A 36 7.82 -11.97 19.65
N GLU A 37 8.99 -11.76 20.25
CA GLU A 37 9.14 -11.41 21.67
C GLU A 37 10.09 -10.24 21.84
N ALA A 38 9.70 -9.27 22.67
CA ALA A 38 10.53 -8.12 23.04
C ALA A 38 11.06 -8.23 24.47
N LYS A 39 12.35 -7.90 24.64
CA LYS A 39 13.06 -7.81 25.93
C LYS A 39 13.67 -6.42 26.10
N GLY A 40 13.91 -6.03 27.35
CA GLY A 40 14.50 -4.74 27.73
C GLY A 40 13.51 -3.70 28.25
N PRO A 41 14.00 -2.56 28.77
CA PRO A 41 13.18 -1.50 29.37
C PRO A 41 12.18 -0.86 28.39
N LEU A 42 12.50 -0.80 27.09
CA LEU A 42 11.63 -0.20 26.07
C LEU A 42 10.57 -1.17 25.52
N LYS A 43 10.50 -2.42 25.98
CA LYS A 43 9.57 -3.44 25.44
C LYS A 43 8.10 -2.99 25.48
N ARG A 44 7.71 -2.16 26.45
CA ARG A 44 6.33 -1.67 26.59
C ARG A 44 5.90 -0.84 25.38
N ALA A 45 6.83 -0.15 24.70
CA ALA A 45 6.54 0.66 23.53
C ALA A 45 6.10 -0.17 22.31
N CYS A 46 6.61 -1.40 22.15
CA CYS A 46 6.26 -2.25 20.99
C CYS A 46 5.33 -3.42 21.34
N THR A 47 5.11 -3.73 22.62
CA THR A 47 4.30 -4.90 23.05
C THR A 47 2.90 -4.94 22.40
N PRO A 48 2.12 -3.84 22.36
CA PRO A 48 0.79 -3.88 21.71
C PRO A 48 0.86 -4.30 20.24
N PHE A 49 1.79 -3.72 19.49
CA PHE A 49 2.00 -4.01 18.08
C PHE A 49 2.52 -5.43 17.84
N LEU A 50 3.47 -5.91 18.66
CA LEU A 50 3.96 -7.29 18.56
C LEU A 50 2.88 -8.32 18.88
N ASN A 51 2.03 -8.07 19.88
CA ASN A 51 0.89 -8.93 20.21
C ASN A 51 -0.08 -9.01 19.03
N MET A 52 -0.33 -7.88 18.36
CA MET A 52 -1.16 -7.83 17.16
C MET A 52 -0.56 -8.66 16.02
N ILE A 53 0.74 -8.53 15.71
CA ILE A 53 1.39 -9.37 14.70
C ILE A 53 1.29 -10.85 15.08
N ASN A 54 1.60 -11.19 16.33
CA ASN A 54 1.57 -12.58 16.80
C ASN A 54 0.18 -13.20 16.71
N SER A 55 -0.88 -12.45 17.05
CA SER A 55 -2.25 -12.93 16.88
C SER A 55 -2.55 -13.21 15.41
N ARG A 56 -2.16 -12.32 14.49
CA ARG A 56 -2.41 -12.53 13.06
C ARG A 56 -1.64 -13.69 12.47
N LEU A 57 -0.35 -13.83 12.80
CA LEU A 57 0.46 -14.97 12.36
C LEU A 57 -0.14 -16.31 12.84
N LYS A 58 -0.83 -16.29 13.97
CA LYS A 58 -1.50 -17.46 14.53
C LYS A 58 -2.87 -17.73 13.89
N ASP A 59 -3.69 -16.69 13.76
CA ASP A 59 -5.13 -16.81 13.47
C ASP A 59 -5.47 -16.61 11.98
N GLU A 60 -4.55 -16.04 11.20
CA GLU A 60 -4.76 -15.71 9.80
C GLU A 60 -3.78 -16.45 8.88
N LYS A 61 -4.26 -16.88 7.70
CA LYS A 61 -3.41 -17.41 6.64
C LYS A 61 -2.53 -16.30 6.03
N PRO A 62 -1.24 -16.54 5.79
CA PRO A 62 -0.33 -15.64 5.08
C PRO A 62 -0.66 -15.63 3.59
N ALA A 63 -0.14 -14.62 2.90
CA ALA A 63 -0.20 -14.55 1.44
C ALA A 63 0.77 -15.56 0.78
N LEU A 64 1.92 -15.81 1.41
CA LEU A 64 2.90 -16.80 0.94
C LEU A 64 3.69 -17.39 2.11
N VAL A 65 4.03 -18.67 2.01
CA VAL A 65 4.96 -19.39 2.90
C VAL A 65 6.00 -20.04 2.02
N THR A 66 7.27 -19.77 2.30
CA THR A 66 8.40 -20.44 1.66
C THR A 66 9.23 -21.17 2.71
N GLU A 67 10.24 -21.91 2.26
CA GLU A 67 11.20 -22.52 3.18
C GLU A 67 12.02 -21.49 3.97
N ASP A 68 12.12 -20.25 3.51
CA ASP A 68 13.01 -19.24 4.11
C ASP A 68 12.26 -18.14 4.85
N TYR A 69 11.04 -17.80 4.41
CA TYR A 69 10.28 -16.67 4.94
C TYR A 69 8.77 -16.83 4.78
N ILE A 70 8.02 -16.02 5.53
CA ILE A 70 6.57 -15.86 5.40
C ILE A 70 6.25 -14.45 4.97
N VAL A 71 5.32 -14.33 4.02
CA VAL A 71 4.68 -13.06 3.66
C VAL A 71 3.31 -13.05 4.30
N ALA A 72 3.18 -12.39 5.46
CA ALA A 72 1.93 -12.32 6.19
C ALA A 72 0.82 -11.62 5.39
N SER A 73 1.19 -10.63 4.57
CA SER A 73 0.35 -9.91 3.61
C SER A 73 1.26 -9.35 2.53
N THR A 74 0.78 -9.22 1.30
CA THR A 74 1.59 -8.65 0.19
C THR A 74 1.87 -7.16 0.38
N TRP A 75 1.16 -6.52 1.31
CA TRP A 75 1.38 -5.15 1.77
C TRP A 75 2.49 -5.01 2.81
N LEU A 76 3.07 -6.12 3.29
CA LEU A 76 4.07 -6.13 4.34
C LEU A 76 5.36 -6.82 3.88
N PRO A 77 6.53 -6.44 4.45
CA PRO A 77 7.79 -7.13 4.20
C PRO A 77 7.77 -8.61 4.66
N PRO A 78 8.62 -9.47 4.08
CA PRO A 78 8.75 -10.88 4.47
C PRO A 78 9.37 -11.04 5.88
N ILE A 79 8.97 -12.11 6.56
CA ILE A 79 9.37 -12.44 7.93
C ILE A 79 10.16 -13.77 7.94
N PRO A 80 11.41 -13.81 8.45
CA PRO A 80 12.24 -12.66 8.86
C PRO A 80 12.78 -11.90 7.64
N GLY A 81 13.28 -10.67 7.86
CA GLY A 81 13.95 -9.89 6.81
C GLY A 81 14.43 -8.52 7.28
N LYS A 82 15.47 -7.97 6.63
CA LYS A 82 16.02 -6.63 6.98
C LYS A 82 14.96 -5.53 6.87
N VAL A 83 14.12 -5.59 5.85
CA VAL A 83 13.00 -4.65 5.66
C VAL A 83 11.93 -4.82 6.76
N PHE A 84 11.67 -6.06 7.20
CA PHE A 84 10.77 -6.29 8.34
C PHE A 84 11.34 -5.74 9.65
N ASN A 85 12.66 -5.79 9.85
CA ASN A 85 13.30 -5.14 10.99
C ASN A 85 13.10 -3.62 10.99
N ARG A 86 13.10 -2.99 9.80
CA ARG A 86 12.78 -1.56 9.65
C ARG A 86 11.33 -1.25 10.01
N LEU A 87 10.39 -2.11 9.63
CA LEU A 87 8.99 -2.00 10.07
C LEU A 87 8.90 -2.04 11.60
N LEU A 88 9.54 -3.02 12.25
CA LEU A 88 9.54 -3.10 13.72
C LEU A 88 10.12 -1.85 14.38
N LEU A 89 11.18 -1.28 13.81
CA LEU A 89 11.78 -0.03 14.29
C LEU A 89 10.87 1.18 14.06
N ALA A 90 10.20 1.26 12.91
CA ALA A 90 9.24 2.33 12.61
C ALA A 90 8.09 2.34 13.62
N GLU A 91 7.58 1.18 14.00
CA GLU A 91 6.50 1.06 14.99
C GLU A 91 6.94 1.47 16.39
N VAL A 92 8.16 1.11 16.78
CA VAL A 92 8.78 1.61 18.02
C VAL A 92 8.91 3.14 17.98
N GLN A 93 9.34 3.71 16.86
CA GLN A 93 9.46 5.16 16.71
C GLN A 93 8.09 5.85 16.78
N THR A 94 7.08 5.30 16.10
CA THR A 94 5.70 5.80 16.11
C THR A 94 5.12 5.79 17.52
N ALA A 95 5.34 4.71 18.29
CA ALA A 95 4.94 4.63 19.70
C ALA A 95 5.62 5.69 20.60
N LEU A 96 6.79 6.19 20.18
CA LEU A 96 7.52 7.29 20.84
C LEU A 96 7.16 8.67 20.25
N GLY A 97 6.14 8.76 19.40
CA GLY A 97 5.69 9.99 18.75
C GLY A 97 6.56 10.45 17.57
N ARG A 98 7.48 9.61 17.09
CA ARG A 98 8.37 9.89 15.96
C ARG A 98 7.89 9.14 14.72
N TYR A 99 7.13 9.83 13.89
CA TYR A 99 6.54 9.25 12.68
C TYR A 99 7.51 9.32 11.50
N VAL A 100 7.57 8.23 10.76
CA VAL A 100 8.28 8.11 9.47
C VAL A 100 7.27 7.77 8.39
N PRO A 101 7.49 8.16 7.12
CA PRO A 101 6.65 7.70 6.03
C PRO A 101 7.06 6.26 5.69
N GLU A 102 6.44 5.31 6.38
CA GLU A 102 6.60 3.87 6.19
C GLU A 102 6.46 3.47 4.71
N THR A 103 5.47 4.05 4.03
CA THR A 103 5.24 3.91 2.60
C THR A 103 5.36 5.25 1.86
N VAL A 104 6.11 5.23 0.75
CA VAL A 104 6.18 6.34 -0.20
C VAL A 104 5.75 5.83 -1.57
N SER A 105 4.67 6.40 -2.08
CA SER A 105 4.14 6.08 -3.40
C SER A 105 4.44 7.19 -4.39
N PHE A 106 4.71 6.82 -5.64
CA PHE A 106 5.02 7.72 -6.74
C PHE A 106 3.98 7.57 -7.85
N GLU A 107 3.35 8.67 -8.25
CA GLU A 107 2.80 8.75 -9.60
C GLU A 107 3.99 8.85 -10.55
N ILE A 108 4.23 7.82 -11.34
CA ILE A 108 5.52 7.72 -12.04
C ILE A 108 5.47 8.22 -13.48
N THR A 109 4.30 8.23 -14.12
CA THR A 109 4.11 8.75 -15.47
C THR A 109 2.66 9.14 -15.71
N ARG A 110 2.41 10.07 -16.64
CA ARG A 110 1.09 10.43 -17.14
C ARG A 110 0.58 9.49 -18.22
N LYS A 111 1.45 8.66 -18.77
CA LYS A 111 1.08 7.70 -19.82
C LYS A 111 0.20 6.60 -19.24
N CYS A 112 -0.97 6.37 -19.84
CA CYS A 112 -1.82 5.22 -19.56
C CYS A 112 -2.68 4.90 -20.79
N LYS A 113 -2.92 3.62 -21.07
CA LYS A 113 -3.90 3.22 -22.10
C LYS A 113 -5.35 3.24 -21.61
N CYS A 114 -5.55 3.32 -20.29
CA CYS A 114 -6.88 3.40 -19.65
C CYS A 114 -7.23 4.86 -19.35
N GLN A 115 -8.53 5.17 -19.32
CA GLN A 115 -9.05 6.51 -19.00
C GLN A 115 -10.12 6.44 -17.90
N CYS A 116 -9.76 5.82 -16.78
CA CYS A 116 -10.70 5.51 -15.70
C CYS A 116 -11.26 6.80 -15.06
N ALA A 117 -12.57 6.83 -14.78
CA ALA A 117 -13.19 8.00 -14.13
C ALA A 117 -12.69 8.23 -12.68
N HIS A 118 -12.28 7.17 -12.01
CA HIS A 118 -11.75 7.22 -10.64
C HIS A 118 -10.24 7.47 -10.57
N CYS A 119 -9.55 7.69 -11.70
CA CYS A 119 -8.11 7.97 -11.72
C CYS A 119 -7.74 9.10 -10.75
N VAL A 120 -6.59 8.97 -10.09
CA VAL A 120 -6.13 9.93 -9.07
C VAL A 120 -4.83 10.64 -9.46
N ILE A 121 -4.31 10.37 -10.67
CA ILE A 121 -3.15 11.06 -11.20
C ILE A 121 -3.33 12.58 -11.10
N SER A 122 -2.28 13.27 -10.67
CA SER A 122 -2.27 14.73 -10.64
C SER A 122 -2.56 15.31 -12.03
N GLY A 123 -3.16 16.49 -12.07
CA GLY A 123 -3.19 17.31 -13.27
C GLY A 123 -1.88 18.07 -13.47
N GLY A 124 -1.84 18.91 -14.51
CA GLY A 124 -0.67 19.71 -14.87
C GLY A 124 0.22 19.08 -15.93
N GLU A 125 1.37 19.70 -16.17
CA GLU A 125 2.35 19.28 -17.19
C GLU A 125 3.65 18.77 -16.55
N GLY A 126 4.47 18.09 -17.35
CA GLY A 126 5.78 17.59 -16.94
C GLY A 126 5.75 16.29 -16.13
N GLU A 127 6.92 15.64 -16.10
CA GLU A 127 7.21 14.44 -15.29
C GLU A 127 8.62 14.57 -14.71
N LEU A 128 8.85 14.04 -13.50
CA LEU A 128 10.18 13.96 -12.91
C LEU A 128 11.09 13.05 -13.76
N ASP A 129 12.27 13.56 -14.07
CA ASP A 129 13.33 12.77 -14.69
C ASP A 129 13.84 11.66 -13.75
N THR A 130 14.57 10.69 -14.31
CA THR A 130 15.13 9.55 -13.58
C THR A 130 15.96 9.98 -12.38
N SER A 131 16.78 11.01 -12.53
CA SER A 131 17.70 11.48 -11.48
C SER A 131 16.94 12.07 -10.28
N SER A 132 15.86 12.78 -10.58
CA SER A 132 14.97 13.39 -9.59
C SER A 132 14.21 12.32 -8.83
N VAL A 133 13.67 11.30 -9.52
CA VAL A 133 13.00 10.17 -8.85
C VAL A 133 13.97 9.42 -7.93
N LYS A 134 15.19 9.12 -8.40
CA LYS A 134 16.23 8.45 -7.59
C LYS A 134 16.58 9.25 -6.33
N LYS A 135 16.76 10.56 -6.46
CA LYS A 135 17.00 11.45 -5.30
C LYS A 135 15.86 11.36 -4.28
N VAL A 136 14.60 11.35 -4.72
CA VAL A 136 13.44 11.24 -3.82
C VAL A 136 13.38 9.86 -3.16
N ILE A 137 13.74 8.79 -3.87
CA ILE A 137 13.89 7.44 -3.30
C ILE A 137 14.92 7.46 -2.16
N ASP A 138 16.10 8.04 -2.38
CA ASP A 138 17.14 8.12 -1.35
C ASP A 138 16.65 8.88 -0.12
N GLU A 139 16.04 10.06 -0.32
CA GLU A 139 15.48 10.86 0.77
C GLU A 139 14.38 10.12 1.54
N ALA A 140 13.51 9.37 0.85
CA ALA A 140 12.48 8.54 1.47
C ALA A 140 13.08 7.43 2.33
N LEU A 141 14.04 6.69 1.79
CA LEU A 141 14.72 5.60 2.51
C LEU A 141 15.49 6.12 3.74
N ASP A 142 16.11 7.29 3.63
CA ASP A 142 16.84 7.97 4.71
C ASP A 142 15.92 8.46 5.83
N MET A 143 14.69 8.82 5.47
CA MET A 143 13.64 9.16 6.43
C MET A 143 13.05 7.95 7.15
N GLY A 144 13.33 6.73 6.68
CA GLY A 144 12.84 5.49 7.30
C GLY A 144 11.81 4.73 6.48
N ALA A 145 11.48 5.17 5.26
CA ALA A 145 10.59 4.43 4.38
C ALA A 145 11.10 3.01 4.14
N PHE A 146 10.18 2.05 4.10
CA PHE A 146 10.49 0.64 3.86
C PHE A 146 9.54 0.01 2.82
N ILE A 147 8.62 0.79 2.26
CA ILE A 147 7.80 0.43 1.12
C ILE A 147 7.88 1.55 0.10
N ILE A 148 8.33 1.22 -1.11
CA ILE A 148 8.28 2.11 -2.28
C ILE A 148 7.24 1.56 -3.23
N THR A 149 6.28 2.39 -3.66
CA THR A 149 5.23 1.97 -4.60
C THR A 149 5.23 2.83 -5.84
N PHE A 150 5.45 2.24 -7.01
CA PHE A 150 5.25 2.91 -8.29
C PHE A 150 3.79 2.69 -8.76
N THR A 151 3.08 3.78 -8.98
CA THR A 151 1.63 3.79 -9.29
C THR A 151 1.30 4.91 -10.28
N GLU A 152 0.01 5.07 -10.56
CA GLU A 152 -0.66 6.02 -11.45
C GLU A 152 -0.06 6.14 -12.86
N GLY A 153 -0.93 6.48 -13.82
CA GLY A 153 -0.65 6.17 -15.21
C GLY A 153 -0.57 4.64 -15.42
N ASP A 154 0.41 4.19 -16.16
CA ASP A 154 0.89 2.80 -16.18
C ASP A 154 2.42 2.83 -16.09
N PRO A 155 3.02 2.41 -14.95
CA PRO A 155 4.47 2.36 -14.80
C PRO A 155 5.19 1.60 -15.92
N MET A 156 4.51 0.62 -16.55
CA MET A 156 5.08 -0.13 -17.68
C MET A 156 5.28 0.70 -18.95
N LEU A 157 4.68 1.90 -19.05
CA LEU A 157 4.87 2.83 -20.15
C LEU A 157 6.00 3.85 -19.91
N ARG A 158 6.66 3.78 -18.75
CA ARG A 158 7.82 4.60 -18.43
C ARG A 158 9.12 3.84 -18.78
N GLU A 159 10.01 4.49 -19.53
CA GLU A 159 11.17 3.86 -20.14
C GLU A 159 12.19 3.31 -19.12
N ASP A 160 12.38 4.04 -18.02
CA ASP A 160 13.35 3.74 -16.95
C ASP A 160 12.72 2.98 -15.76
N ILE A 161 11.51 2.42 -15.87
CA ILE A 161 10.83 1.78 -14.73
C ILE A 161 11.64 0.62 -14.14
N PHE A 162 12.27 -0.20 -14.97
CA PHE A 162 13.10 -1.32 -14.50
C PHE A 162 14.33 -0.82 -13.74
N GLU A 163 14.96 0.25 -14.23
CA GLU A 163 16.11 0.89 -13.58
C GLU A 163 15.71 1.50 -12.24
N LEU A 164 14.54 2.15 -12.16
CA LEU A 164 14.03 2.72 -10.91
C LEU A 164 13.70 1.64 -9.88
N ILE A 165 13.12 0.52 -10.32
CA ILE A 165 12.89 -0.63 -9.44
C ILE A 165 14.24 -1.15 -8.95
N GLU A 166 15.20 -1.41 -9.83
CA GLU A 166 16.54 -1.91 -9.46
C GLU A 166 17.27 -0.97 -8.49
N TYR A 167 17.14 0.35 -8.68
CA TYR A 167 17.79 1.38 -7.87
C TYR A 167 17.38 1.35 -6.39
N VAL A 168 16.14 0.96 -6.06
CA VAL A 168 15.71 0.91 -4.65
C VAL A 168 16.54 -0.14 -3.90
N ASP A 169 17.19 0.26 -2.80
CA ASP A 169 17.91 -0.67 -1.92
C ASP A 169 16.96 -1.71 -1.29
N LYS A 170 17.07 -2.96 -1.75
CA LYS A 170 16.22 -4.10 -1.32
C LYS A 170 16.46 -4.55 0.11
N GLU A 171 17.54 -4.11 0.74
CA GLU A 171 17.74 -4.32 2.18
C GLU A 171 16.99 -3.29 3.03
N ARG A 172 16.63 -2.15 2.44
CA ARG A 172 15.94 -1.03 3.10
C ARG A 172 14.45 -0.97 2.79
N ALA A 173 14.02 -1.36 1.60
CA ALA A 173 12.61 -1.34 1.21
C ALA A 173 12.21 -2.47 0.26
N ILE A 174 10.94 -2.85 0.33
CA ILE A 174 10.27 -3.61 -0.73
C ILE A 174 9.72 -2.66 -1.79
N VAL A 175 9.62 -3.15 -3.03
CA VAL A 175 9.13 -2.37 -4.18
C VAL A 175 7.83 -2.97 -4.70
N ASN A 176 6.77 -2.18 -4.69
CA ASN A 176 5.46 -2.53 -5.22
C ASN A 176 5.20 -1.77 -6.51
N MET A 177 4.44 -2.37 -7.43
CA MET A 177 4.03 -1.70 -8.65
C MET A 177 2.56 -1.96 -8.96
N TYR A 178 1.80 -0.89 -9.15
CA TYR A 178 0.44 -0.92 -9.68
C TYR A 178 0.46 -0.78 -11.19
N THR A 179 -0.22 -1.67 -11.91
CA THR A 179 -0.40 -1.54 -13.36
C THR A 179 -1.79 -2.00 -13.78
N PRO A 180 -2.40 -1.41 -14.84
CA PRO A 180 -3.56 -1.97 -15.50
C PRO A 180 -3.29 -3.34 -16.15
N GLY A 181 -2.02 -3.72 -16.35
CA GLY A 181 -1.61 -4.96 -16.99
C GLY A 181 -1.58 -4.90 -18.52
N THR A 182 -1.77 -3.71 -19.11
CA THR A 182 -1.93 -3.56 -20.56
C THR A 182 -0.67 -3.87 -21.38
N GLU A 183 0.51 -3.67 -20.78
CA GLU A 183 1.81 -3.92 -21.43
C GLU A 183 2.51 -5.20 -20.92
N MET A 184 1.83 -6.01 -20.09
CA MET A 184 2.49 -7.15 -19.46
C MET A 184 2.74 -8.27 -20.48
N THR A 185 4.00 -8.70 -20.56
CA THR A 185 4.45 -9.84 -21.34
C THR A 185 5.33 -10.75 -20.47
N PRO A 186 5.55 -12.03 -20.82
CA PRO A 186 6.43 -12.90 -20.06
C PRO A 186 7.84 -12.33 -19.86
N GLU A 187 8.39 -11.69 -20.89
CA GLU A 187 9.70 -11.04 -20.82
C GLU A 187 9.68 -9.83 -19.89
N ALA A 188 8.64 -8.99 -19.95
CA ALA A 188 8.49 -7.87 -19.04
C ALA A 188 8.37 -8.33 -17.58
N ALA A 189 7.59 -9.37 -17.30
CA ALA A 189 7.45 -9.92 -15.95
C ALA A 189 8.75 -10.51 -15.41
N ARG A 190 9.52 -11.22 -16.25
CA ARG A 190 10.86 -11.70 -15.90
C ARG A 190 11.80 -10.54 -15.56
N ARG A 191 11.82 -9.48 -16.38
CA ARG A 191 12.61 -8.28 -16.12
C ARG A 191 12.20 -7.56 -14.84
N LEU A 192 10.90 -7.49 -14.52
CA LEU A 192 10.41 -6.95 -13.25
C LEU A 192 10.91 -7.78 -12.06
N LYS A 193 10.86 -9.12 -12.18
CA LYS A 193 11.37 -10.02 -11.15
C LYS A 193 12.87 -9.84 -10.93
N GLU A 194 13.64 -9.75 -12.01
CA GLU A 194 15.10 -9.57 -11.99
C GLU A 194 15.51 -8.21 -11.40
N ALA A 195 14.78 -7.14 -11.71
CA ALA A 195 14.96 -5.82 -11.09
C ALA A 195 14.64 -5.83 -9.57
N GLY A 196 14.00 -6.89 -9.07
CA GLY A 196 13.65 -7.05 -7.66
C GLY A 196 12.30 -6.44 -7.31
N LEU A 197 11.34 -6.39 -8.24
CA LEU A 197 9.96 -6.09 -7.90
C LEU A 197 9.46 -7.12 -6.88
N TYR A 198 8.95 -6.64 -5.75
CA TYR A 198 8.43 -7.48 -4.69
C TYR A 198 7.00 -7.92 -4.99
N ASN A 199 6.12 -6.98 -5.33
CA ASN A 199 4.70 -7.26 -5.54
C ASN A 199 4.13 -6.51 -6.76
N LEU A 200 3.37 -7.25 -7.57
CA LEU A 200 2.64 -6.76 -8.73
C LEU A 200 1.15 -6.64 -8.38
N LEU A 201 0.62 -5.41 -8.42
CA LEU A 201 -0.77 -5.12 -8.07
C LEU A 201 -1.57 -4.76 -9.34
N ILE A 202 -2.64 -5.52 -9.58
CA ILE A 202 -3.51 -5.33 -10.75
C ILE A 202 -4.96 -5.27 -10.27
N SER A 203 -5.68 -4.21 -10.67
CA SER A 203 -7.07 -4.01 -10.25
C SER A 203 -8.07 -4.61 -11.23
N ILE A 204 -9.03 -5.37 -10.70
CA ILE A 204 -10.24 -5.84 -11.37
C ILE A 204 -11.44 -5.12 -10.74
N TYR A 205 -12.42 -4.72 -11.53
CA TYR A 205 -13.61 -3.97 -11.05
C TYR A 205 -14.91 -4.76 -11.12
N SER A 206 -14.94 -5.86 -11.86
CA SER A 206 -16.07 -6.79 -11.97
C SER A 206 -15.55 -8.13 -12.52
N THR A 207 -16.28 -9.20 -12.24
CA THR A 207 -16.05 -10.50 -12.91
C THR A 207 -16.60 -10.53 -14.34
N GLU A 208 -17.44 -9.56 -14.72
CA GLU A 208 -17.94 -9.41 -16.08
C GLU A 208 -16.97 -8.56 -16.91
N PRO A 209 -16.40 -9.09 -18.01
CA PRO A 209 -15.40 -8.37 -18.81
C PRO A 209 -15.88 -6.99 -19.28
N ARG A 210 -17.12 -6.89 -19.76
CA ARG A 210 -17.69 -5.62 -20.23
C ARG A 210 -17.74 -4.55 -19.14
N LYS A 211 -18.18 -4.88 -17.93
CA LYS A 211 -18.24 -3.94 -16.80
C LYS A 211 -16.83 -3.47 -16.40
N HIS A 212 -15.86 -4.38 -16.39
CA HIS A 212 -14.46 -4.02 -16.13
C HIS A 212 -13.93 -3.06 -17.20
N ASP A 213 -14.13 -3.37 -18.48
CA ASP A 213 -13.65 -2.59 -19.62
C ASP A 213 -14.29 -1.20 -19.66
N GLU A 214 -15.58 -1.08 -19.29
CA GLU A 214 -16.29 0.19 -19.13
C GLU A 214 -15.63 1.07 -18.06
N VAL A 215 -15.25 0.51 -16.91
CA VAL A 215 -14.53 1.23 -15.85
C VAL A 215 -13.16 1.70 -16.33
N ARG A 216 -12.43 0.85 -17.08
CA ARG A 216 -11.12 1.18 -17.64
C ARG A 216 -11.19 2.11 -18.85
N ARG A 217 -12.35 2.21 -19.50
CA ARG A 217 -12.57 2.81 -20.83
C ARG A 217 -11.60 2.25 -21.87
N LEU A 218 -11.40 0.94 -21.85
CA LEU A 218 -10.50 0.24 -22.75
C LEU A 218 -11.02 -1.18 -23.01
N GLU A 219 -11.31 -1.48 -24.28
CA GLU A 219 -11.74 -2.81 -24.71
C GLU A 219 -10.61 -3.85 -24.54
N GLY A 220 -10.97 -5.02 -24.02
CA GLY A 220 -10.06 -6.11 -23.70
C GLY A 220 -9.19 -5.84 -22.46
N ALA A 221 -9.51 -4.84 -21.64
CA ALA A 221 -8.73 -4.54 -20.44
C ALA A 221 -8.84 -5.66 -19.39
N PHE A 222 -10.00 -6.29 -19.26
CA PHE A 222 -10.20 -7.44 -18.38
C PHE A 222 -9.30 -8.63 -18.74
N GLU A 223 -9.23 -8.98 -20.02
CA GLU A 223 -8.39 -10.08 -20.50
C GLU A 223 -6.90 -9.76 -20.30
N LYS A 224 -6.48 -8.52 -20.58
CA LYS A 224 -5.11 -8.06 -20.33
C LYS A 224 -4.76 -8.12 -18.84
N ALA A 225 -5.64 -7.63 -17.96
CA ALA A 225 -5.41 -7.64 -16.52
C ALA A 225 -5.29 -9.07 -15.96
N THR A 226 -6.19 -9.98 -16.35
CA THR A 226 -6.16 -11.37 -15.88
C THR A 226 -4.98 -12.16 -16.48
N SER A 227 -4.61 -11.90 -17.73
CA SER A 227 -3.40 -12.45 -18.35
C SER A 227 -2.13 -11.95 -17.65
N ALA A 228 -2.04 -10.66 -17.36
CA ALA A 228 -0.92 -10.05 -16.65
C ALA A 228 -0.70 -10.66 -15.26
N MET A 229 -1.78 -10.99 -14.53
CA MET A 229 -1.67 -11.71 -13.26
C MET A 229 -1.05 -13.09 -13.43
N LYS A 230 -1.53 -13.88 -14.41
CA LYS A 230 -0.98 -15.24 -14.67
C LYS A 230 0.49 -15.17 -15.07
N ILE A 231 0.83 -14.26 -15.97
CA ILE A 231 2.21 -14.02 -16.41
C ILE A 231 3.10 -13.62 -15.22
N GLY A 232 2.61 -12.75 -14.33
CA GLY A 232 3.32 -12.35 -13.13
C GLY A 232 3.57 -13.51 -12.17
N LEU A 233 2.57 -14.37 -11.96
CA LEU A 233 2.69 -15.59 -11.17
C LEU A 233 3.70 -16.57 -11.76
N GLU A 234 3.66 -16.79 -13.08
CA GLU A 234 4.61 -17.66 -13.80
C GLU A 234 6.05 -17.15 -13.71
N ALA A 235 6.25 -15.83 -13.67
CA ALA A 235 7.56 -15.20 -13.43
C ALA A 235 8.02 -15.26 -11.96
N GLY A 236 7.20 -15.80 -11.05
CA GLY A 236 7.51 -15.91 -9.62
C GLY A 236 7.40 -14.59 -8.85
N LEU A 237 6.62 -13.62 -9.34
CA LEU A 237 6.26 -12.42 -8.59
C LEU A 237 5.18 -12.72 -7.56
N LEU A 238 5.16 -11.98 -6.45
CA LEU A 238 3.91 -11.85 -5.70
C LEU A 238 2.93 -11.07 -6.58
N VAL A 239 1.68 -11.52 -6.57
CA VAL A 239 0.60 -10.92 -7.36
C VAL A 239 -0.58 -10.69 -6.45
N THR A 240 -1.06 -9.45 -6.45
CA THR A 240 -2.21 -9.00 -5.68
C THR A 240 -3.30 -8.52 -6.63
N MET A 241 -4.45 -9.19 -6.58
CA MET A 241 -5.63 -8.67 -7.23
C MET A 241 -6.24 -7.57 -6.35
N CYS A 242 -6.50 -6.41 -6.91
CA CYS A 242 -7.11 -5.29 -6.18
C CYS A 242 -8.53 -5.02 -6.71
N THR A 243 -9.40 -4.48 -5.86
CA THR A 243 -10.66 -3.87 -6.30
C THR A 243 -10.99 -2.65 -5.47
N HIS A 244 -11.72 -1.71 -6.07
CA HIS A 244 -12.32 -0.61 -5.35
C HIS A 244 -13.75 -0.98 -4.97
N VAL A 245 -14.02 -1.05 -3.66
CA VAL A 245 -15.33 -1.39 -3.13
C VAL A 245 -16.14 -0.11 -2.99
N SER A 246 -17.33 -0.11 -3.57
CA SER A 246 -18.31 0.96 -3.53
C SER A 246 -19.66 0.37 -3.12
N PRO A 247 -20.63 1.20 -2.73
CA PRO A 247 -21.97 0.69 -2.43
C PRO A 247 -22.60 -0.10 -3.59
N GLY A 248 -22.23 0.22 -4.84
CA GLY A 248 -22.81 -0.39 -6.03
C GLY A 248 -22.20 -1.72 -6.47
N ASN A 249 -21.06 -2.16 -5.90
CA ASN A 249 -20.39 -3.40 -6.32
C ASN A 249 -20.05 -4.35 -5.18
N ILE A 250 -20.47 -4.07 -3.95
CA ILE A 250 -20.15 -4.93 -2.79
C ILE A 250 -20.68 -6.36 -2.95
N ASP A 251 -21.81 -6.53 -3.64
CA ASP A 251 -22.40 -7.84 -3.91
C ASP A 251 -21.57 -8.68 -4.90
N GLU A 252 -20.65 -8.06 -5.65
CA GLU A 252 -19.75 -8.77 -6.57
C GLU A 252 -18.51 -9.35 -5.84
N LEU A 253 -18.23 -8.92 -4.60
CA LEU A 253 -17.00 -9.33 -3.89
C LEU A 253 -16.84 -10.84 -3.72
N PRO A 254 -17.87 -11.64 -3.40
CA PRO A 254 -17.73 -13.09 -3.34
C PRO A 254 -17.30 -13.70 -4.68
N ALA A 255 -17.90 -13.26 -5.79
CA ALA A 255 -17.55 -13.75 -7.13
C ALA A 255 -16.12 -13.33 -7.52
N MET A 256 -15.71 -12.12 -7.17
CA MET A 256 -14.34 -11.65 -7.36
C MET A 256 -13.34 -12.47 -6.52
N TYR A 257 -13.69 -12.86 -5.29
CA TYR A 257 -12.82 -13.73 -4.50
C TYR A 257 -12.66 -15.12 -5.13
N GLU A 258 -13.72 -15.72 -5.70
CA GLU A 258 -13.61 -16.97 -6.43
C GLU A 258 -12.74 -16.84 -7.70
N MET A 259 -12.82 -15.70 -8.39
CA MET A 259 -11.93 -15.37 -9.49
C MET A 259 -10.47 -15.26 -9.03
N ALA A 260 -10.19 -14.54 -7.94
CA ALA A 260 -8.86 -14.45 -7.36
C ALA A 260 -8.30 -15.83 -7.00
N THR A 261 -9.15 -16.69 -6.43
CA THR A 261 -8.84 -18.08 -6.11
C THR A 261 -8.48 -18.87 -7.37
N SER A 262 -9.28 -18.76 -8.43
CA SER A 262 -9.06 -19.45 -9.70
C SER A 262 -7.80 -18.99 -10.43
N LEU A 263 -7.45 -17.70 -10.29
CA LEU A 263 -6.22 -17.13 -10.86
C LEU A 263 -4.96 -17.53 -10.07
N GLY A 264 -5.10 -17.96 -8.83
CA GLY A 264 -3.97 -18.32 -7.97
C GLY A 264 -3.18 -17.12 -7.44
N VAL A 265 -3.80 -15.93 -7.36
CA VAL A 265 -3.13 -14.75 -6.77
C VAL A 265 -2.86 -14.97 -5.27
N HIS A 266 -1.89 -14.24 -4.72
CA HIS A 266 -1.48 -14.42 -3.33
C HIS A 266 -2.41 -13.70 -2.35
N GLU A 267 -2.96 -12.55 -2.77
CA GLU A 267 -3.86 -11.74 -1.96
C GLU A 267 -4.91 -11.02 -2.83
N PHE A 268 -6.14 -10.94 -2.33
CA PHE A 268 -7.22 -10.12 -2.86
C PHE A 268 -7.41 -8.90 -1.95
N SER A 269 -7.11 -7.72 -2.47
CA SER A 269 -7.12 -6.46 -1.72
C SER A 269 -8.38 -5.65 -2.02
N LEU A 270 -9.15 -5.39 -0.97
CA LEU A 270 -10.36 -4.59 -0.96
C LEU A 270 -10.02 -3.17 -0.53
N TRP A 271 -10.22 -2.21 -1.43
CA TRP A 271 -10.00 -0.79 -1.20
C TRP A 271 -11.33 -0.05 -1.23
N GLU A 272 -11.80 0.44 -0.09
CA GLU A 272 -12.97 1.30 -0.01
C GLU A 272 -12.81 2.53 -0.92
N SER A 273 -13.84 2.80 -1.71
CA SER A 273 -13.90 3.96 -2.59
C SER A 273 -13.89 5.23 -1.76
N ILE A 274 -12.98 6.13 -2.09
CA ILE A 274 -12.81 7.39 -1.39
C ILE A 274 -13.63 8.47 -2.11
N PRO A 275 -14.58 9.14 -1.45
CA PRO A 275 -15.36 10.20 -2.03
C PRO A 275 -14.45 11.40 -2.36
N LYS A 276 -14.70 12.02 -3.51
CA LYS A 276 -14.06 13.27 -3.94
C LYS A 276 -14.94 14.47 -3.57
N LYS A 277 -16.25 14.26 -3.45
CA LYS A 277 -17.26 15.27 -3.08
C LYS A 277 -18.25 14.70 -2.05
N PRO A 278 -18.92 15.52 -1.22
CA PRO A 278 -19.88 15.03 -0.22
C PRO A 278 -21.05 14.21 -0.76
N GLU A 279 -21.43 14.39 -2.02
CA GLU A 279 -22.51 13.64 -2.66
C GLU A 279 -22.07 12.25 -3.16
N ASP A 280 -20.76 11.99 -3.21
CA ASP A 280 -20.25 10.72 -3.70
C ASP A 280 -20.67 9.59 -2.74
N PRO A 281 -21.11 8.44 -3.28
CA PRO A 281 -21.60 7.33 -2.48
C PRO A 281 -20.46 6.72 -1.64
N ILE A 282 -20.68 6.61 -0.34
CA ILE A 282 -19.76 5.95 0.61
C ILE A 282 -20.37 4.67 1.15
N LEU A 283 -19.51 3.74 1.58
CA LEU A 283 -19.99 2.53 2.26
C LEU A 283 -20.72 2.87 3.55
N SER A 284 -21.83 2.18 3.79
CA SER A 284 -22.51 2.18 5.09
C SER A 284 -21.74 1.34 6.11
N ASP A 285 -22.04 1.52 7.40
CA ASP A 285 -21.45 0.70 8.46
C ASP A 285 -21.80 -0.78 8.35
N LEU A 286 -23.00 -1.09 7.81
CA LEU A 286 -23.40 -2.47 7.52
C LEU A 286 -22.51 -3.08 6.43
N GLN A 287 -22.28 -2.35 5.33
CA GLN A 287 -21.39 -2.79 4.25
C GLN A 287 -19.93 -2.93 4.72
N ARG A 288 -19.43 -2.01 5.55
CA ARG A 288 -18.11 -2.15 6.18
C ARG A 288 -18.05 -3.39 7.07
N LYS A 289 -19.12 -3.71 7.81
CA LYS A 289 -19.22 -4.93 8.60
C LYS A 289 -19.18 -6.18 7.72
N GLU A 290 -19.89 -6.20 6.59
CA GLU A 290 -19.86 -7.32 5.63
C GLU A 290 -18.45 -7.59 5.11
N ILE A 291 -17.70 -6.54 4.74
CA ILE A 291 -16.29 -6.65 4.35
C ILE A 291 -15.44 -7.24 5.49
N LEU A 292 -15.65 -6.79 6.73
CA LEU A 292 -14.92 -7.31 7.89
C LEU A 292 -15.24 -8.78 8.19
N ASP A 293 -16.51 -9.17 8.05
CA ASP A 293 -16.93 -10.55 8.28
C ASP A 293 -16.39 -11.47 7.17
N MET A 294 -16.38 -11.00 5.91
CA MET A 294 -15.69 -11.68 4.81
C MET A 294 -14.19 -11.83 5.06
N TYR A 295 -13.51 -10.75 5.45
CA TYR A 295 -12.08 -10.73 5.80
C TYR A 295 -11.76 -11.79 6.87
N ARG A 296 -12.50 -11.81 8.00
CA ARG A 296 -12.26 -12.75 9.11
C ARG A 296 -12.50 -14.19 8.69
N ARG A 297 -13.63 -14.45 8.01
CA ARG A 297 -14.01 -15.80 7.55
C ARG A 297 -12.97 -16.37 6.60
N ILE A 298 -12.52 -15.57 5.63
CA ILE A 298 -11.58 -16.03 4.60
C ILE A 298 -10.18 -16.17 5.16
N ASN A 299 -9.70 -15.23 5.96
CA ASN A 299 -8.34 -15.30 6.48
C ASN A 299 -8.15 -16.38 7.55
N SER A 300 -9.21 -16.82 8.23
CA SER A 300 -9.16 -17.96 9.16
C SER A 300 -9.36 -19.34 8.49
N SER A 301 -9.63 -19.36 7.18
CA SER A 301 -9.82 -20.59 6.40
C SER A 301 -8.50 -21.15 5.84
N LYS A 302 -8.53 -22.40 5.35
CA LYS A 302 -7.41 -23.02 4.64
C LYS A 302 -7.61 -22.86 3.12
N GLY A 303 -6.56 -22.45 2.40
CA GLY A 303 -6.58 -22.33 0.94
C GLY A 303 -7.13 -21.00 0.41
N GLY A 304 -6.98 -20.78 -0.90
CA GLY A 304 -7.32 -19.53 -1.58
C GLY A 304 -6.47 -18.33 -1.16
N PRO A 305 -6.55 -17.19 -1.88
CA PRO A 305 -5.82 -15.98 -1.56
C PRO A 305 -6.20 -15.46 -0.19
N ARG A 306 -5.25 -14.80 0.45
CA ARG A 306 -5.53 -13.95 1.61
C ARG A 306 -6.41 -12.76 1.19
N ILE A 307 -7.18 -12.18 2.11
CA ILE A 307 -7.83 -10.88 1.93
C ILE A 307 -7.11 -9.79 2.71
N PHE A 308 -6.85 -8.68 2.03
CA PHE A 308 -6.57 -7.39 2.65
C PHE A 308 -7.83 -6.51 2.54
N ALA A 309 -8.14 -5.74 3.57
CA ALA A 309 -9.21 -4.75 3.54
C ALA A 309 -8.74 -3.46 4.19
N ASN A 310 -8.70 -2.36 3.43
CA ASN A 310 -8.26 -1.06 3.96
C ASN A 310 -9.19 -0.54 5.07
N THR A 311 -10.50 -0.79 4.99
CA THR A 311 -11.48 -0.47 6.05
C THR A 311 -11.08 -1.10 7.39
N TYR A 312 -10.45 -2.27 7.38
CA TYR A 312 -9.91 -2.88 8.60
C TYR A 312 -8.55 -2.30 8.98
N PHE A 313 -7.65 -2.19 8.02
CA PHE A 313 -6.27 -1.78 8.25
C PHE A 313 -6.18 -0.33 8.73
N GLU A 314 -6.75 0.60 7.98
CA GLU A 314 -6.81 2.02 8.36
C GLU A 314 -7.90 2.29 9.39
N GLY A 315 -9.01 1.54 9.36
CA GLY A 315 -10.17 1.81 10.23
C GLY A 315 -10.12 1.18 11.61
N ARG A 316 -9.30 0.14 11.84
CA ARG A 316 -9.22 -0.55 13.14
C ARG A 316 -7.82 -0.92 13.59
N MET A 317 -6.84 -0.93 12.69
CA MET A 317 -5.50 -1.46 13.01
C MET A 317 -4.45 -0.38 13.19
N LEU A 318 -4.07 0.31 12.13
CA LEU A 318 -2.99 1.31 12.16
C LEU A 318 -3.50 2.75 12.14
N GLY A 319 -4.80 2.94 11.89
CA GLY A 319 -5.37 4.25 11.66
C GLY A 319 -5.12 4.76 10.22
N CYS A 320 -5.70 5.92 9.92
CA CYS A 320 -5.45 6.66 8.70
C CYS A 320 -3.94 6.94 8.57
N MET A 321 -3.34 6.44 7.49
CA MET A 321 -1.90 6.57 7.26
C MET A 321 -1.51 7.94 6.68
N ALA A 322 -2.47 8.73 6.18
CA ALA A 322 -2.22 9.98 5.48
C ALA A 322 -1.43 10.97 6.35
N GLY A 323 -0.23 11.33 5.91
CA GLY A 323 0.65 12.24 6.64
C GLY A 323 1.10 11.71 8.00
N GLN A 324 0.97 10.40 8.25
CA GLN A 324 1.45 9.71 9.45
C GLN A 324 2.44 8.61 9.11
N ARG A 325 2.05 7.74 8.18
CA ARG A 325 2.79 6.57 7.72
C ARG A 325 2.90 6.50 6.20
N TRP A 326 2.11 7.30 5.48
CA TRP A 326 2.12 7.41 4.02
C TRP A 326 2.54 8.81 3.59
N LEU A 327 3.33 8.89 2.52
CA LEU A 327 3.55 10.08 1.71
C LEU A 327 3.41 9.74 0.21
N HIS A 328 2.89 10.66 -0.58
CA HIS A 328 2.67 10.44 -2.00
C HIS A 328 3.31 11.55 -2.85
N VAL A 329 4.14 11.16 -3.80
CA VAL A 329 4.85 12.06 -4.72
C VAL A 329 4.15 12.00 -6.07
N CYS A 330 3.64 13.15 -6.50
CA CYS A 330 2.98 13.31 -7.80
C CYS A 330 4.03 13.32 -8.91
N VAL A 331 3.59 13.10 -10.14
CA VAL A 331 4.50 12.87 -11.26
C VAL A 331 5.34 14.09 -11.62
N GLU A 332 4.87 15.31 -11.32
CA GLU A 332 5.61 16.57 -11.45
C GLU A 332 6.37 16.99 -10.17
N GLY A 333 6.34 16.15 -9.13
CA GLY A 333 7.11 16.34 -7.90
C GLY A 333 6.37 16.98 -6.72
N SER A 334 5.10 17.37 -6.87
CA SER A 334 4.28 17.82 -5.74
C SER A 334 4.07 16.69 -4.74
N VAL A 335 3.97 17.00 -3.45
CA VAL A 335 3.88 15.99 -2.39
C VAL A 335 2.58 16.10 -1.61
N LYS A 336 1.81 15.02 -1.60
CA LYS A 336 0.54 14.86 -0.88
C LYS A 336 0.73 13.99 0.37
N ALA A 337 -0.17 14.16 1.34
CA ALA A 337 -0.19 13.34 2.57
C ALA A 337 -0.58 11.87 2.31
N CYS A 338 -1.36 11.60 1.27
CA CYS A 338 -1.57 10.27 0.67
C CYS A 338 -2.13 10.47 -0.76
N PRO A 339 -2.33 9.42 -1.56
CA PRO A 339 -2.83 9.55 -2.93
C PRO A 339 -4.20 10.24 -3.04
N TYR A 340 -5.04 10.14 -2.00
CA TYR A 340 -6.42 10.63 -2.03
C TYR A 340 -6.60 12.08 -1.56
N ILE A 341 -5.61 12.65 -0.87
CA ILE A 341 -5.71 14.03 -0.40
C ILE A 341 -5.38 14.98 -1.55
N PRO A 342 -6.29 15.88 -1.96
CA PRO A 342 -6.09 16.74 -3.13
C PRO A 342 -5.14 17.92 -2.89
N PHE A 343 -4.40 17.92 -1.78
CA PHE A 343 -3.56 19.02 -1.36
C PHE A 343 -2.07 18.68 -1.42
N SER A 344 -1.31 19.54 -2.10
CA SER A 344 0.15 19.54 -2.09
C SER A 344 0.65 20.30 -0.89
N TYR A 345 1.68 19.77 -0.25
CA TYR A 345 2.38 20.43 0.84
C TYR A 345 3.74 20.96 0.40
N GLY A 346 4.14 20.87 -0.88
CA GLY A 346 5.43 21.32 -1.41
C GLY A 346 5.87 20.48 -2.60
N ASN A 347 6.97 20.86 -3.25
CA ASN A 347 7.51 20.16 -4.41
C ASN A 347 8.97 19.75 -4.20
N VAL A 348 9.32 18.50 -4.55
CA VAL A 348 10.67 17.93 -4.37
C VAL A 348 11.75 18.56 -5.27
N SER A 349 11.35 19.30 -6.30
CA SER A 349 12.27 20.11 -7.12
C SER A 349 12.73 21.38 -6.39
N GLU A 350 11.96 21.86 -5.42
CA GLU A 350 12.21 23.12 -4.70
C GLU A 350 12.85 22.89 -3.33
N GLU A 351 12.48 21.80 -2.66
CA GLU A 351 12.90 21.51 -1.29
C GLU A 351 12.99 20.00 -1.02
N SER A 352 13.73 19.61 0.02
CA SER A 352 13.85 18.19 0.40
C SER A 352 12.50 17.62 0.87
N LEU A 353 12.26 16.35 0.55
CA LEU A 353 11.13 15.54 1.03
C LEU A 353 10.99 15.59 2.55
N LYS A 354 12.12 15.64 3.28
CA LYS A 354 12.15 15.76 4.75
C LYS A 354 11.53 17.06 5.27
N THR A 355 11.72 18.16 4.55
CA THR A 355 11.11 19.45 4.89
C THR A 355 9.60 19.39 4.68
N ILE A 356 9.17 18.82 3.55
CA ILE A 356 7.75 18.66 3.23
C ILE A 356 7.07 17.71 4.24
N TRP A 357 7.70 16.59 4.59
CA TRP A 357 7.21 15.67 5.61
C TRP A 357 7.01 16.35 6.97
N LYS A 358 8.00 17.14 7.42
CA LYS A 358 7.87 17.92 8.66
C LYS A 358 6.70 18.90 8.60
N ARG A 359 6.45 19.51 7.44
CA ARG A 359 5.31 20.41 7.22
C ARG A 359 3.98 19.65 7.35
N ILE A 360 3.85 18.51 6.68
CA ILE A 360 2.68 17.62 6.78
C ILE A 360 2.46 17.19 8.24
N ARG A 361 3.50 16.76 8.97
CA ARG A 361 3.39 16.35 10.39
C ARG A 361 2.97 17.50 11.32
N LYS A 362 3.32 18.74 10.98
CA LYS A 362 2.87 19.92 11.74
C LYS A 362 1.41 20.27 11.47
N SER A 363 0.83 19.83 10.35
CA SER A 363 -0.55 20.10 9.98
C SER A 363 -1.53 19.50 11.01
N PRO A 364 -2.51 20.27 11.53
CA PRO A 364 -3.48 19.75 12.50
C PRO A 364 -4.40 18.67 11.90
N TYR A 365 -4.52 18.60 10.56
CA TYR A 365 -5.37 17.63 9.88
C TYR A 365 -4.87 16.18 10.07
N TYR A 366 -3.56 15.95 10.19
CA TYR A 366 -2.99 14.59 10.26
C TYR A 366 -2.44 14.22 11.65
N ARG A 367 -2.80 14.98 12.69
CA ARG A 367 -2.43 14.66 14.09
C ARG A 367 -3.47 13.74 14.74
N GLY A 368 -2.98 12.91 15.68
CA GLY A 368 -3.77 11.98 16.48
C GLY A 368 -4.11 10.69 15.75
N GLU A 369 -4.47 9.64 16.49
CA GLU A 369 -5.02 8.42 15.90
C GLU A 369 -6.37 8.72 15.24
N ARG A 370 -6.54 8.26 14.00
CA ARG A 370 -7.78 8.42 13.25
C ARG A 370 -8.17 7.09 12.66
N TYR A 371 -9.43 6.72 12.81
CA TYR A 371 -9.98 5.43 12.37
C TYR A 371 -10.89 5.58 11.15
N THR A 372 -10.88 6.76 10.53
CA THR A 372 -11.62 7.07 9.32
C THR A 372 -10.73 7.88 8.39
N CYS A 373 -10.89 7.67 7.08
CA CYS A 373 -10.23 8.48 6.07
C CYS A 373 -10.67 9.94 6.20
N LYS A 374 -9.74 10.87 5.99
CA LYS A 374 -10.04 12.31 6.02
C LYS A 374 -11.07 12.73 4.99
N MET A 375 -11.03 12.13 3.82
CA MET A 375 -12.02 12.36 2.78
C MET A 375 -13.43 11.86 3.17
N HIS A 376 -13.59 11.07 4.25
CA HIS A 376 -14.92 10.70 4.76
C HIS A 376 -15.46 11.70 5.79
N GLU A 377 -14.68 12.70 6.20
CA GLU A 377 -15.12 13.72 7.15
C GLU A 377 -15.81 14.88 6.40
N PRO A 378 -17.10 15.18 6.65
CA PRO A 378 -17.81 16.25 5.95
C PRO A 378 -17.08 17.60 6.01
N ALA A 379 -16.56 17.96 7.18
CA ALA A 379 -15.81 19.21 7.36
C ALA A 379 -14.52 19.28 6.51
N PHE A 380 -13.89 18.15 6.24
CA PHE A 380 -12.71 18.10 5.36
C PHE A 380 -13.13 18.17 3.89
N LEU A 381 -14.24 17.53 3.51
CA LEU A 381 -14.75 17.65 2.15
C LEU A 381 -15.24 19.07 1.81
N GLU A 382 -15.77 19.82 2.77
CA GLU A 382 -16.06 21.25 2.56
C GLU A 382 -14.79 22.06 2.29
N LEU A 383 -13.67 21.73 2.94
CA LEU A 383 -12.37 22.33 2.63
C LEU A 383 -11.92 21.99 1.20
N VAL A 384 -12.15 20.75 0.77
CA VAL A 384 -11.85 20.31 -0.61
C VAL A 384 -12.72 21.03 -1.64
N ARG A 385 -14.00 21.29 -1.33
CA ARG A 385 -14.88 22.08 -2.20
C ARG A 385 -14.42 23.52 -2.40
N GLY A 386 -13.62 24.06 -1.47
CA GLY A 386 -13.02 25.38 -1.59
C GLY A 386 -11.92 25.49 -2.65
N ILE A 387 -11.46 24.36 -3.23
CA ILE A 387 -10.49 24.38 -4.33
C ILE A 387 -11.15 25.00 -5.58
N PRO A 388 -10.56 26.05 -6.20
CA PRO A 388 -11.06 26.64 -7.43
C PRO A 388 -11.21 25.60 -8.55
N GLN A 389 -12.30 25.68 -9.31
CA GLN A 389 -12.64 24.67 -10.33
C GLN A 389 -11.66 24.61 -11.51
N ASP A 390 -10.92 25.70 -11.74
CA ASP A 390 -9.93 25.87 -12.80
C ASP A 390 -8.52 25.43 -12.39
N GLU A 391 -8.28 25.13 -11.11
CA GLU A 391 -6.98 24.67 -10.63
C GLU A 391 -6.83 23.14 -10.72
N SER A 392 -5.70 22.69 -11.26
CA SER A 392 -5.35 21.27 -11.32
C SER A 392 -4.91 20.74 -9.96
N ALA A 393 -5.40 19.56 -9.55
CA ALA A 393 -4.90 18.88 -8.37
C ALA A 393 -3.45 18.36 -8.59
N PRO A 394 -2.59 18.35 -7.56
CA PRO A 394 -2.89 18.77 -6.20
C PRO A 394 -2.83 20.30 -6.00
N TYR A 395 -3.83 20.84 -5.28
CA TYR A 395 -3.89 22.24 -4.90
C TYR A 395 -2.86 22.57 -3.82
N ASP A 396 -2.13 23.68 -3.93
CA ASP A 396 -1.15 24.07 -2.91
C ASP A 396 -1.85 24.44 -1.60
N PHE A 397 -1.67 23.60 -0.57
CA PHE A 397 -2.29 23.78 0.73
C PHE A 397 -1.95 25.14 1.37
N ARG A 398 -0.79 25.73 1.02
CA ARG A 398 -0.34 27.02 1.55
C ARG A 398 -1.22 28.19 1.09
N LEU A 399 -1.99 28.01 0.02
CA LEU A 399 -2.93 29.03 -0.47
C LEU A 399 -4.20 29.10 0.38
N LEU A 400 -4.67 27.96 0.92
CA LEU A 400 -5.81 27.91 1.85
C LEU A 400 -5.53 28.59 3.20
N GLU A 401 -4.27 28.67 3.62
CA GLU A 401 -3.87 29.35 4.87
C GLU A 401 -3.82 30.88 4.72
N LYS A 402 -3.85 31.41 3.48
CA LYS A 402 -3.75 32.84 3.18
C LYS A 402 -5.09 33.52 2.95
N GLU A 403 -6.17 32.76 2.74
CA GLU A 403 -7.51 33.33 2.62
C GLU A 403 -8.09 33.64 4.01
N PRO A 404 -8.55 34.87 4.27
CA PRO A 404 -9.23 35.20 5.52
C PRO A 404 -10.56 34.43 5.56
N ARG A 405 -10.71 33.54 6.56
CA ARG A 405 -11.95 32.81 6.85
C ARG A 405 -13.02 33.71 7.43
#